data_AF-A0A2W5NDU5-F1
#
_entry.id   AF-A0A2W5NDU5-F1
#
_cell.length_a   1.000
_cell.length_b   1.000
_cell.length_c   1.000
_cell.angle_alpha   90.00
_cell.angle_beta   90.00
_cell.angle_gamma   90.00
#
_symmetry.space_group_name_H-M   'P 1'
#
loop_
_entity.id
_entity.type
_entity.pdbx_description
1 polymer ?
#
loop_
_entity_poly.entity_id
_entity_poly.type
_entity_poly.pdbx_seq_one_letter_code
_entity_poly.pdbx_strand_id
1 'polypeptide(L)'
;MVLPARDPDLPLPAYATADAAGMDIQANLPPEERARGRLLAPGARALVPTGLAIALPPGYEAQMRPRSGLALREGLTLLNSPGTIDADYRGEIGIIVINHGAEPVTIAHGTRIAQMVVAPVTRAVFTTVAALDATERGAGGFGSTGIAATPPGKAPC
;
A
#
# COMPACT_ATOMS: atom_id res chain seq x y z
N MET A 1 17.38 7.62 7.42
CA MET A 1 15.98 7.98 7.75
C MET A 1 15.47 9.10 6.87
N VAL A 2 16.23 10.20 6.70
CA VAL A 2 15.85 11.33 5.85
C VAL A 2 16.92 11.56 4.78
N LEU A 3 16.50 11.79 3.54
CA LEU A 3 17.40 12.20 2.45
C LEU A 3 17.62 13.72 2.48
N PRO A 4 18.79 14.23 2.03
CA PRO A 4 19.09 15.66 2.02
C PRO A 4 18.05 16.54 1.30
N ALA A 5 17.34 15.98 0.31
CA ALA A 5 16.31 16.69 -0.45
C ALA A 5 14.92 16.70 0.20
N ARG A 6 14.76 16.06 1.37
CA ARG A 6 13.48 16.07 2.11
C ARG A 6 13.21 17.45 2.67
N ASP A 7 11.95 17.89 2.58
CA ASP A 7 11.50 19.07 3.31
C ASP A 7 11.69 18.86 4.83
N PRO A 8 12.49 19.70 5.51
CA PRO A 8 12.74 19.58 6.94
C PRO A 8 11.50 19.87 7.79
N ASP A 9 10.50 20.58 7.25
CA ASP A 9 9.28 20.96 7.99
C ASP A 9 8.27 19.81 8.05
N LEU A 10 8.43 18.76 7.25
CA LEU A 10 7.60 17.57 7.36
C LEU A 10 7.99 16.77 8.61
N PRO A 11 7.04 16.40 9.50
CA PRO A 11 7.35 15.53 10.62
C PRO A 11 7.80 14.15 10.15
N LEU A 12 8.66 13.50 10.92
CA LEU A 12 8.99 12.08 10.69
C LEU A 12 7.73 11.21 10.85
N PRO A 13 7.65 10.04 10.18
CA PRO A 13 6.56 9.10 10.39
C PRO A 13 6.41 8.75 11.87
N ALA A 14 5.18 8.79 12.35
CA ALA A 14 4.84 8.48 13.73
C ALA A 14 3.50 7.73 13.79
N TYR A 15 3.32 6.95 14.86
CA TYR A 15 2.05 6.30 15.15
C TYR A 15 1.05 7.34 15.66
N ALA A 16 -0.12 7.41 15.02
CA ALA A 16 -1.13 8.42 15.34
C ALA A 16 -1.82 8.17 16.69
N THR A 17 -1.88 6.91 17.13
CA THR A 17 -2.46 6.47 18.40
C THR A 17 -1.62 5.34 18.98
N ALA A 18 -1.83 5.00 20.25
CA ALA A 18 -1.06 3.98 20.97
C ALA A 18 -1.09 2.61 20.27
N ASP A 19 -2.23 2.22 19.72
CA ASP A 19 -2.45 0.92 19.09
C ASP A 19 -2.46 0.99 17.54
N ALA A 20 -1.98 2.09 16.97
CA ALA A 20 -1.91 2.22 15.51
C ALA A 20 -0.92 1.18 14.95
N ALA A 21 -1.38 0.37 13.99
CA ALA A 21 -0.52 -0.65 13.36
C ALA A 21 0.53 -0.03 12.41
N GLY A 22 0.25 1.16 11.86
CA GLY A 22 1.12 1.81 10.89
C GLY A 22 1.34 3.30 11.15
N MET A 23 2.42 3.82 10.56
CA MET A 23 2.80 5.23 10.61
C MET A 23 2.37 5.92 9.31
N ASP A 24 1.70 7.06 9.41
CA ASP A 24 1.31 7.84 8.24
C ASP A 24 2.55 8.35 7.47
N ILE A 25 2.54 8.22 6.14
CA ILE A 25 3.62 8.64 5.24
C ILE A 25 3.14 9.85 4.43
N GLN A 26 3.94 10.92 4.45
CA GLN A 26 3.63 12.17 3.78
C GLN A 26 4.30 12.29 2.40
N ALA A 27 3.61 12.96 1.47
CA ALA A 27 4.13 13.32 0.17
C ALA A 27 5.21 14.41 0.29
N ASN A 28 6.44 14.13 -0.11
CA ASN A 28 7.54 15.09 -0.17
C ASN A 28 7.73 15.55 -1.62
N LEU A 29 6.75 16.25 -2.17
CA LEU A 29 6.83 16.77 -3.55
C LEU A 29 8.07 17.68 -3.74
N PRO A 30 8.67 17.67 -4.95
CA PRO A 30 9.81 18.52 -5.27
C PRO A 30 9.40 20.01 -5.21
N PRO A 31 10.35 20.95 -4.94
CA PRO A 31 10.04 22.36 -4.68
C PRO A 31 9.11 23.02 -5.70
N GLU A 32 9.30 22.75 -6.98
CA GLU A 32 8.51 23.28 -8.10
C GLU A 32 7.07 22.77 -8.16
N GLU A 33 6.76 21.66 -7.48
CA GLU A 33 5.41 21.10 -7.39
C GLU A 33 4.71 21.47 -6.08
N ARG A 34 5.42 21.94 -5.03
CA ARG A 34 4.83 22.09 -3.69
C ARG A 34 3.62 23.02 -3.65
N ALA A 35 3.69 24.15 -4.35
CA ALA A 35 2.62 25.14 -4.37
C ALA A 35 1.36 24.67 -5.13
N ARG A 36 1.53 23.88 -6.19
CA ARG A 36 0.43 23.42 -7.05
C ARG A 36 -0.09 22.02 -6.73
N GLY A 37 0.71 21.22 -6.02
CA GLY A 37 0.47 19.79 -5.85
C GLY A 37 0.61 19.00 -7.16
N ARG A 38 0.35 17.70 -7.07
CA ARG A 38 0.36 16.79 -8.22
C ARG A 38 -1.05 16.33 -8.54
N LEU A 39 -1.56 16.76 -9.69
CA LEU A 39 -2.87 16.36 -10.19
C LEU A 39 -2.83 14.95 -10.78
N LEU A 40 -3.74 14.08 -10.34
CA LEU A 40 -3.98 12.75 -10.89
C LEU A 40 -5.39 12.69 -11.46
N ALA A 41 -5.49 12.60 -12.78
CA ALA A 41 -6.75 12.31 -13.46
C ALA A 41 -7.26 10.89 -13.12
N PRO A 42 -8.56 10.60 -13.29
CA PRO A 42 -9.10 9.24 -13.21
C PRO A 42 -8.29 8.25 -14.05
N GLY A 43 -7.92 7.11 -13.46
CA GLY A 43 -7.10 6.06 -14.09
C GLY A 43 -5.59 6.37 -14.17
N ALA A 44 -5.17 7.60 -13.85
CA ALA A 44 -3.76 7.96 -13.85
C ALA A 44 -3.03 7.45 -12.60
N ARG A 45 -1.72 7.24 -12.74
CA ARG A 45 -0.82 6.84 -11.66
C ARG A 45 0.42 7.71 -11.62
N ALA A 46 0.99 7.88 -10.43
CA ALA A 46 2.23 8.62 -10.24
C ALA A 46 3.08 8.01 -9.11
N LEU A 47 4.40 8.11 -9.26
CA LEU A 47 5.35 7.85 -8.18
C LEU A 47 5.51 9.12 -7.34
N VAL A 48 5.02 9.11 -6.11
CA VAL A 48 5.12 10.24 -5.18
C VAL A 48 6.30 10.04 -4.24
N PRO A 49 7.31 10.94 -4.26
CA PRO A 49 8.46 10.88 -3.35
C PRO A 49 8.04 11.12 -1.89
N THR A 50 8.80 10.56 -0.95
CA THR A 50 8.58 10.74 0.51
C THR A 50 9.75 11.42 1.20
N GLY A 51 10.90 11.53 0.53
CA GLY A 51 12.16 11.98 1.12
C GLY A 51 12.70 11.05 2.21
N LEU A 52 12.12 9.86 2.37
CA LEU A 52 12.51 8.89 3.38
C LEU A 52 13.38 7.79 2.76
N ALA A 53 14.40 7.39 3.50
CA ALA A 53 15.19 6.19 3.23
C ALA A 53 15.43 5.49 4.57
N ILE A 54 15.12 4.21 4.65
CA ILE A 54 15.18 3.43 5.90
C ILE A 54 16.21 2.31 5.80
N ALA A 55 16.68 1.85 6.96
CA ALA A 55 17.48 0.65 7.08
C ALA A 55 16.77 -0.26 8.08
N LEU A 56 16.06 -1.27 7.56
CA LEU A 56 15.36 -2.22 8.43
C LEU A 56 16.34 -3.29 8.93
N PRO A 57 16.11 -3.84 10.13
CA PRO A 57 16.85 -5.02 10.57
C PRO A 57 16.54 -6.22 9.66
N PRO A 58 17.50 -7.12 9.41
CA PRO A 58 17.24 -8.38 8.71
C PRO A 58 16.10 -9.17 9.38
N GLY A 59 15.27 -9.83 8.56
CA GLY A 59 14.09 -10.57 9.04
C GLY A 59 12.81 -9.73 9.12
N TYR A 60 12.86 -8.47 8.68
CA TYR A 60 11.70 -7.60 8.59
C TYR A 60 11.53 -7.02 7.18
N GLU A 61 10.30 -6.68 6.83
CA GLU A 61 9.97 -5.80 5.71
C GLU A 61 9.15 -4.60 6.20
N ALA A 62 9.09 -3.54 5.41
CA ALA A 62 8.09 -2.50 5.58
C ALA A 62 7.05 -2.57 4.45
N GLN A 63 5.79 -2.48 4.81
CA GLN A 63 4.65 -2.57 3.91
C GLN A 63 3.99 -1.20 3.80
N MET A 64 3.99 -0.64 2.60
CA MET A 64 3.24 0.56 2.25
C MET A 64 1.80 0.17 1.93
N ARG A 65 0.87 0.65 2.75
CA ARG A 65 -0.56 0.33 2.65
C ARG A 65 -1.39 1.59 2.37
N PRO A 66 -2.52 1.47 1.65
CA PRO A 66 -3.44 2.58 1.42
C PRO A 66 -4.04 3.09 2.73
N ARG A 67 -4.42 4.37 2.76
CA ARG A 67 -5.23 4.94 3.86
C ARG A 67 -6.69 4.82 3.50
N SER A 68 -7.49 4.18 4.36
CA SER A 68 -8.91 3.90 4.10
C SER A 68 -9.72 5.13 3.74
N GLY A 69 -9.45 6.28 4.38
CA GLY A 69 -10.14 7.53 4.10
C GLY A 69 -9.94 8.06 2.68
N LEU A 70 -8.72 7.96 2.13
CA LEU A 70 -8.43 8.38 0.75
C LEU A 70 -9.04 7.40 -0.25
N ALA A 71 -8.96 6.10 0.04
CA ALA A 71 -9.55 5.06 -0.80
C ALA A 71 -11.07 5.21 -0.93
N LEU A 72 -11.76 5.45 0.19
CA LEU A 72 -13.22 5.58 0.19
C LEU A 72 -13.72 6.89 -0.42
N ARG A 73 -13.10 8.02 -0.09
CA ARG A 73 -13.60 9.36 -0.50
C ARG A 73 -13.17 9.76 -1.90
N GLU A 74 -11.97 9.39 -2.30
CA GLU A 74 -11.31 9.93 -3.49
C GLU A 74 -10.94 8.81 -4.49
N GLY A 75 -11.14 7.54 -4.14
CA GLY A 75 -10.70 6.41 -4.95
C GLY A 75 -9.17 6.29 -5.07
N LEU A 76 -8.42 7.00 -4.22
CA LEU A 76 -6.96 6.94 -4.21
C LEU A 76 -6.47 5.69 -3.47
N THR A 77 -5.61 4.92 -4.13
CA THR A 77 -4.95 3.74 -3.53
C THR A 77 -3.52 3.61 -4.03
N LEU A 78 -2.83 2.55 -3.58
CA LEU A 78 -1.50 2.18 -4.03
C LEU A 78 -1.61 1.07 -5.08
N LEU A 79 -1.03 1.32 -6.26
CA LEU A 79 -1.13 0.37 -7.37
C LEU A 79 -0.45 -0.97 -7.06
N ASN A 80 0.62 -0.94 -6.26
CA ASN A 80 1.37 -2.11 -5.84
C ASN A 80 1.02 -2.53 -4.40
N SER A 81 -0.18 -2.21 -3.90
CA SER A 81 -0.55 -2.51 -2.51
C SER A 81 -0.61 -4.03 -2.20
N PRO A 82 -0.07 -4.49 -1.05
CA PRO A 82 0.86 -3.74 -0.18
C PRO A 82 2.23 -3.61 -0.86
N GLY A 83 2.79 -2.39 -0.87
CA GLY A 83 4.12 -2.15 -1.44
C GLY A 83 5.22 -2.62 -0.50
N THR A 84 6.05 -3.56 -0.92
CA THR A 84 7.14 -4.13 -0.10
C THR A 84 8.40 -3.28 -0.18
N ILE A 85 8.99 -2.98 0.98
CA ILE A 85 10.32 -2.38 1.14
C ILE A 85 11.21 -3.40 1.84
N ASP A 86 12.23 -3.87 1.13
CA ASP A 86 13.18 -4.87 1.60
C ASP A 86 14.16 -4.33 2.65
N ALA A 87 14.70 -5.22 3.49
CA ALA A 87 15.61 -4.83 4.57
C ALA A 87 16.96 -4.27 4.11
N ASP A 88 17.41 -4.63 2.91
CA ASP A 88 18.64 -4.15 2.30
C ASP A 88 18.42 -2.93 1.37
N TYR A 89 17.18 -2.49 1.18
CA TYR A 89 16.89 -1.29 0.40
C TYR A 89 17.37 -0.03 1.14
N ARG A 90 18.10 0.85 0.43
CA ARG A 90 18.61 2.12 0.96
C ARG A 90 18.23 3.34 0.11
N GLY A 91 17.48 3.12 -0.96
CA GLY A 91 17.00 4.18 -1.83
C GLY A 91 15.84 4.97 -1.19
N GLU A 92 15.35 5.96 -1.94
CA GLU A 92 14.17 6.70 -1.55
C GLU A 92 12.91 5.83 -1.63
N ILE A 93 12.13 5.80 -0.55
CA ILE A 93 10.80 5.19 -0.57
C ILE A 93 9.88 6.07 -1.43
N GLY A 94 9.41 5.50 -2.54
CA GLY A 94 8.40 6.12 -3.39
C GLY A 94 7.05 5.43 -3.26
N ILE A 95 5.98 6.21 -3.35
CA ILE A 95 4.60 5.72 -3.22
C ILE A 95 3.92 5.73 -4.59
N ILE A 96 3.58 4.56 -5.13
CA ILE A 96 2.92 4.44 -6.45
C ILE A 96 1.41 4.62 -6.26
N VAL A 97 0.96 5.87 -6.30
CA VAL A 97 -0.46 6.22 -6.15
C VAL A 97 -1.19 6.05 -7.47
N ILE A 98 -2.40 5.50 -7.43
CA ILE A 98 -3.34 5.44 -8.55
C ILE A 98 -4.69 6.02 -8.12
N ASN A 99 -5.32 6.78 -9.03
CA ASN A 99 -6.68 7.27 -8.88
C ASN A 99 -7.67 6.33 -9.57
N HIS A 100 -8.45 5.57 -8.79
CA HIS A 100 -9.58 4.78 -9.28
C HIS A 100 -10.94 5.51 -9.16
N GLY A 101 -10.94 6.74 -8.63
CA GLY A 101 -12.13 7.59 -8.57
C GLY A 101 -12.55 8.12 -9.93
N ALA A 102 -13.72 8.75 -9.96
CA ALA A 102 -14.29 9.37 -11.15
C ALA A 102 -13.82 10.81 -11.37
N GLU A 103 -13.30 11.47 -10.33
CA GLU A 103 -12.87 12.86 -10.35
C GLU A 103 -11.33 12.99 -10.27
N PRO A 104 -10.74 14.05 -10.84
CA PRO A 104 -9.33 14.35 -10.63
C PRO A 104 -9.01 14.63 -9.15
N VAL A 105 -7.86 14.17 -8.68
CA VAL A 105 -7.40 14.38 -7.29
C VAL A 105 -6.04 15.06 -7.29
N THR A 106 -5.88 16.11 -6.49
CA THR A 106 -4.59 16.80 -6.31
C THR A 106 -3.92 16.34 -5.02
N ILE A 107 -2.77 15.68 -5.14
CA ILE A 107 -1.92 15.34 -4.01
C ILE A 107 -1.11 16.59 -3.64
N ALA A 108 -1.42 17.22 -2.51
CA ALA A 108 -0.65 18.35 -2.01
C ALA A 108 0.63 17.90 -1.28
N HIS A 109 1.67 18.72 -1.28
CA HIS A 109 2.87 18.49 -0.47
C HIS A 109 2.49 18.36 1.02
N GLY A 110 3.12 17.43 1.74
CA GLY A 110 2.81 17.10 3.14
C GLY A 110 1.53 16.29 3.35
N THR A 111 0.76 15.99 2.31
CA THR A 111 -0.42 15.14 2.42
C THR A 111 -0.03 13.74 2.86
N ARG A 112 -0.74 13.18 3.83
CA ARG A 112 -0.57 11.79 4.29
C ARG A 112 -1.22 10.86 3.27
N ILE A 113 -0.41 10.23 2.41
CA ILE A 113 -0.87 9.47 1.22
C ILE A 113 -0.88 7.95 1.41
N ALA A 114 -0.09 7.44 2.35
CA ALA A 114 0.03 6.02 2.65
C ALA A 114 0.26 5.83 4.15
N GLN A 115 0.28 4.58 4.59
CA GLN A 115 0.74 4.21 5.93
C GLN A 115 1.75 3.06 5.84
N MET A 116 2.79 3.09 6.66
CA MET A 116 3.84 2.09 6.70
C MET A 116 3.64 1.15 7.90
N VAL A 117 3.59 -0.15 7.65
CA VAL A 117 3.60 -1.19 8.69
C VAL A 117 4.91 -1.96 8.59
N VAL A 118 5.66 -2.09 9.69
CA VAL A 118 6.86 -2.94 9.73
C VAL A 118 6.45 -4.31 10.25
N ALA A 119 6.79 -5.37 9.51
CA ALA A 119 6.37 -6.73 9.81
C ALA A 119 7.53 -7.73 9.70
N PRO A 120 7.56 -8.79 10.54
CA PRO A 120 8.53 -9.87 10.38
C PRO A 120 8.23 -10.66 9.09
N VAL A 121 9.29 -11.18 8.45
CA VAL A 121 9.19 -12.04 7.27
C VAL A 121 9.85 -13.39 7.50
N THR A 122 9.23 -14.43 6.93
CA THR A 122 9.81 -15.79 6.90
C THR A 122 10.42 -16.04 5.53
N ARG A 123 11.68 -16.50 5.49
CA ARG A 123 12.35 -16.91 4.25
C ARG A 123 12.13 -18.40 4.03
N ALA A 124 11.36 -18.76 3.02
CA ALA A 124 11.15 -20.16 2.65
C ALA A 124 12.39 -20.75 1.96
N VAL A 125 12.62 -22.04 2.17
CA VAL A 125 13.56 -22.86 1.39
C VAL A 125 12.73 -23.82 0.56
N PHE A 126 12.84 -23.72 -0.77
CA PHE A 126 12.07 -24.55 -1.67
C PHE A 126 12.72 -25.93 -1.84
N THR A 127 11.89 -26.98 -1.79
CA THR A 127 12.29 -28.37 -2.04
C THR A 127 11.42 -28.94 -3.17
N THR A 128 12.05 -29.37 -4.26
CA THR A 128 11.34 -29.99 -5.40
C THR A 128 10.97 -31.44 -5.09
N VAL A 129 9.72 -31.83 -5.38
CA VAL A 129 9.18 -33.18 -5.14
C VAL A 129 8.43 -33.69 -6.36
N ALA A 130 8.28 -35.01 -6.50
CA ALA A 130 7.56 -35.62 -7.63
C ALA A 130 6.03 -35.42 -7.55
N ALA A 131 5.47 -35.29 -6.35
CA ALA A 131 4.06 -35.01 -6.11
C ALA A 131 3.86 -34.30 -4.76
N LEU A 132 2.81 -33.47 -4.65
CA LEU A 132 2.36 -32.87 -3.40
C LEU A 132 1.40 -33.83 -2.66
N ASP A 133 1.24 -33.63 -1.35
CA ASP A 133 0.25 -34.32 -0.54
C ASP A 133 -1.19 -33.87 -0.87
N ALA A 134 -2.15 -34.75 -0.60
CA ALA A 134 -3.57 -34.45 -0.82
C ALA A 134 -4.13 -33.63 0.35
N THR A 135 -4.95 -32.62 0.03
CA THR A 135 -5.70 -31.83 1.01
C THR A 135 -7.17 -31.77 0.63
N GLU A 136 -8.06 -31.47 1.58
CA GLU A 136 -9.50 -31.29 1.31
C GLU A 136 -9.77 -30.20 0.25
N ARG A 137 -8.93 -29.15 0.22
CA ARG A 137 -9.05 -28.06 -0.78
C ARG A 137 -8.51 -28.45 -2.15
N GLY A 138 -7.46 -29.27 -2.21
CA GLY A 138 -6.82 -29.70 -3.45
C GLY A 138 -6.49 -28.53 -4.38
N ALA A 139 -6.90 -28.62 -5.64
CA ALA A 139 -6.71 -27.59 -6.67
C ALA A 139 -7.80 -26.48 -6.68
N GLY A 140 -8.72 -26.45 -5.71
CA GLY A 140 -9.80 -25.46 -5.67
C GLY A 140 -9.31 -24.04 -5.34
N GLY A 141 -9.66 -23.05 -6.18
CA GLY A 141 -9.34 -21.63 -6.01
C GLY A 141 -10.35 -20.71 -6.69
N PHE A 142 -10.15 -19.39 -6.63
CA PHE A 142 -10.96 -18.37 -7.34
C PHE A 142 -12.48 -18.42 -7.06
N GLY A 143 -12.88 -18.47 -5.79
CA GLY A 143 -14.30 -18.52 -5.42
C GLY A 143 -14.91 -19.92 -5.43
N SER A 144 -14.07 -20.97 -5.35
CA SER A 144 -14.47 -22.38 -5.27
C SER A 144 -15.38 -22.74 -4.08
N THR A 145 -15.56 -21.84 -3.11
CA THR A 145 -16.50 -21.98 -1.98
C THR A 145 -17.87 -21.36 -2.26
N GLY A 146 -18.12 -20.85 -3.47
CA GLY A 146 -19.37 -20.23 -3.89
C GLY A 146 -19.55 -18.79 -3.38
N ILE A 147 -20.33 -18.02 -4.14
CA ILE A 147 -20.84 -16.69 -3.76
C ILE A 147 -22.31 -16.92 -3.38
N ALA A 148 -22.58 -17.40 -2.17
CA ALA A 148 -23.94 -17.76 -1.82
C ALA A 148 -24.84 -16.53 -1.63
N ALA A 149 -25.74 -16.32 -2.59
CA ALA A 149 -27.12 -15.92 -2.34
C ALA A 149 -28.00 -16.48 -3.47
N THR A 150 -28.29 -17.78 -3.47
CA THR A 150 -29.44 -18.32 -4.20
C THR A 150 -30.68 -17.98 -3.37
N PRO A 151 -31.61 -17.14 -3.84
CA PRO A 151 -32.84 -16.88 -3.10
C PRO A 151 -33.71 -18.14 -3.05
N PRO A 152 -34.48 -18.35 -1.97
CA PRO A 152 -35.34 -19.52 -1.84
C PRO A 152 -36.38 -19.53 -2.99
N GLY A 153 -36.46 -20.69 -3.65
CA GLY A 153 -37.36 -20.91 -4.78
C GLY A 153 -38.81 -20.59 -4.45
N LYS A 154 -39.44 -19.83 -5.33
CA LYS A 154 -40.88 -19.56 -5.34
C LYS A 154 -41.60 -20.87 -5.65
N ALA A 155 -42.42 -21.37 -4.72
CA ALA A 155 -43.29 -22.52 -4.96
C ALA A 155 -44.31 -22.19 -6.09
N PRO A 156 -44.64 -23.15 -6.98
CA PRO A 156 -45.67 -22.93 -8.00
C PRO A 156 -47.07 -22.90 -7.36
N CYS A 157 -47.95 -22.08 -7.95
CA CYS A 157 -49.38 -21.95 -7.65
C CYS A 157 -50.15 -23.25 -7.85
#